data_AF-A0A934DZJ2-F1
#
_entry.id   AF-A0A934DZJ2-F1
#
_cell.length_a   1.000
_cell.length_b   1.000
_cell.length_c   1.000
_cell.angle_alpha   90.00
_cell.angle_beta   90.00
_cell.angle_gamma   90.00
#
_symmetry.space_group_name_H-M   'P 1'
#
loop_
_entity.id
_entity.type
_entity.pdbx_description
1 polymer ?
#
loop_
_entity_poly.entity_id
_entity_poly.type
_entity_poly.pdbx_seq_one_letter_code
_entity_poly.pdbx_strand_id
1 'polypeptide(L)'
;DTDHDGVIDAVDVIHVGQGYEYSGNVRCIHSHYGNLTQQNADFQSQRGMWFNAYHTEPELRYGGRITQIGAICHETAHFFGAPDLYDYNGVSSGLGMWSLMSGGAWGGPPASWSAGDGTKPIHPDAYIKQFLGFVTPRLVSASSAQVLRPVESNPEILKVSSGMPGQQYFLAENRQKTGYDQYLPGSGLAIYHVDEAQADLHYDYQQRQWAGWNLDPDHYLVDLEQADGRRQLNTSATNEGDAQDLYPTGAATFGPTTTPNTRPYGSSTASITFDSIGRRGSDITLNVLLGDGGSLALGQACVSSLQCRSGFCADSVCCNTACSAGACDACSVAAGASSNGTCASLTVACDDGNPCTEEDACQLGACLGKPKSCASGGSCTSPGTCSLTTGACEGGQPLPDGTDCNDNDLCTRVDACAGGVCIGSNPKPCHALDQCHKEGGCDWRTGECIFPVQTNGSACDTGDPGYVDGQCTNGECVGTPVGAECEGKDDGTACSSGICRGGVCGAPDPGCGGCAAASHPLPTSLLLALLLAPILSRTHRRRGRADRRASTSLI
;
A
#
# COMPACT_ATOMS: atom_id res chain seq x y z
N ASP A 1 -2.45 11.18 -2.69
CA ASP A 1 -1.04 10.87 -2.55
C ASP A 1 -0.79 10.13 -1.26
N THR A 2 -1.34 8.91 -1.20
CA THR A 2 -1.20 8.00 -0.05
C THR A 2 0.17 7.31 -0.07
N ASP A 3 0.79 7.21 -1.24
CA ASP A 3 2.10 6.61 -1.50
C ASP A 3 3.25 7.61 -1.70
N HIS A 4 2.96 8.91 -1.58
CA HIS A 4 3.92 10.03 -1.66
C HIS A 4 4.66 10.12 -3.00
N ASP A 5 3.99 9.76 -4.10
CA ASP A 5 4.52 9.81 -5.47
C ASP A 5 4.34 11.19 -6.15
N GLY A 6 3.67 12.13 -5.47
CA GLY A 6 3.37 13.46 -6.00
C GLY A 6 2.17 13.49 -6.94
N VAL A 7 1.36 12.43 -7.02
CA VAL A 7 0.14 12.31 -7.84
C VAL A 7 -1.09 12.15 -6.93
N ILE A 8 -2.23 12.70 -7.35
CA ILE A 8 -3.51 12.42 -6.67
C ILE A 8 -3.99 11.02 -7.08
N ASP A 9 -4.09 10.12 -6.10
CA ASP A 9 -4.45 8.71 -6.26
C ASP A 9 -5.80 8.48 -6.96
N ALA A 10 -6.81 9.29 -6.62
CA ALA A 10 -8.18 9.15 -7.12
C ALA A 10 -8.89 10.50 -7.12
N VAL A 11 -9.57 10.82 -8.22
CA VAL A 11 -10.45 12.00 -8.32
C VAL A 11 -11.78 11.60 -8.94
N ASP A 12 -12.83 11.81 -8.15
CA ASP A 12 -14.21 11.71 -8.59
C ASP A 12 -14.71 13.12 -8.95
N VAL A 13 -15.28 13.25 -10.15
CA VAL A 13 -15.86 14.49 -10.66
C VAL A 13 -17.36 14.31 -10.86
N ILE A 14 -18.15 14.92 -9.98
CA ILE A 14 -19.61 15.00 -10.16
C ILE A 14 -19.96 16.25 -10.97
N HIS A 15 -20.47 16.06 -12.19
CA HIS A 15 -20.80 17.18 -13.09
C HIS A 15 -22.29 17.54 -13.05
N VAL A 16 -22.59 18.83 -13.20
CA VAL A 16 -23.97 19.33 -13.14
C VAL A 16 -24.86 18.74 -14.25
N GLY A 17 -26.11 18.44 -13.92
CA GLY A 17 -27.10 17.95 -14.88
C GLY A 17 -27.00 16.46 -15.22
N GLN A 18 -27.57 16.08 -16.35
CA GLN A 18 -27.60 14.68 -16.82
C GLN A 18 -26.38 14.33 -17.66
N GLY A 19 -25.92 13.07 -17.54
CA GLY A 19 -24.92 12.49 -18.42
C GLY A 19 -25.48 12.15 -19.80
N TYR A 20 -24.58 11.95 -20.77
CA TYR A 20 -24.93 11.54 -22.13
C TYR A 20 -25.68 10.20 -22.13
N GLU A 21 -25.27 9.24 -21.30
CA GLU A 21 -25.86 7.89 -21.19
C GLU A 21 -27.35 7.91 -20.82
N TYR A 22 -27.82 8.95 -20.13
CA TYR A 22 -29.23 9.10 -19.78
C TYR A 22 -29.99 10.02 -20.73
N SER A 23 -29.34 11.06 -21.24
CA SER A 23 -29.99 12.13 -22.01
C SER A 23 -29.94 11.92 -23.52
N GLY A 24 -28.97 11.14 -24.02
CA GLY A 24 -28.61 11.04 -25.43
C GLY A 24 -28.11 12.36 -26.05
N ASN A 25 -27.92 13.41 -25.25
CA ASN A 25 -27.53 14.71 -25.74
C ASN A 25 -26.01 14.80 -25.83
N VAL A 26 -25.48 14.89 -27.05
CA VAL A 26 -24.04 14.97 -27.33
C VAL A 26 -23.32 16.18 -26.73
N ARG A 27 -24.05 17.13 -26.14
CA ARG A 27 -23.49 18.26 -25.37
C ARG A 27 -23.27 17.93 -23.89
N CYS A 28 -23.82 16.83 -23.40
CA CYS A 28 -23.57 16.33 -22.06
C CYS A 28 -22.27 15.50 -22.04
N ILE A 29 -21.59 15.53 -20.90
CA ILE A 29 -20.46 14.63 -20.64
C ILE A 29 -21.01 13.21 -20.53
N HIS A 30 -20.34 12.24 -21.13
CA HIS A 30 -20.61 10.83 -20.89
C HIS A 30 -19.83 10.37 -19.67
N SER A 31 -20.47 9.64 -18.77
CA SER A 31 -19.80 9.07 -17.60
C SER A 31 -18.73 8.07 -18.02
N HIS A 32 -17.55 8.17 -17.43
CA HIS A 32 -16.42 7.29 -17.72
C HIS A 32 -15.29 7.44 -16.69
N TYR A 33 -14.49 6.39 -16.55
CA TYR A 33 -13.12 6.45 -16.09
C TYR A 33 -12.16 6.87 -17.22
N GLY A 34 -11.20 7.74 -16.91
CA GLY A 34 -10.26 8.29 -17.86
C GLY A 34 -8.89 8.57 -17.26
N ASN A 35 -7.91 8.72 -18.16
CA ASN A 35 -6.54 9.05 -17.80
C ASN A 35 -6.06 10.23 -18.67
N LEU A 36 -5.65 11.32 -18.03
CA LEU A 36 -5.29 12.56 -18.71
C LEU A 36 -3.99 12.46 -19.52
N THR A 37 -3.02 11.68 -19.06
CA THR A 37 -1.77 11.47 -19.82
C THR A 37 -2.03 10.77 -21.15
N GLN A 38 -3.05 9.91 -21.24
CA GLN A 38 -3.48 9.32 -22.52
C GLN A 38 -4.09 10.35 -23.49
N GLN A 39 -4.56 11.48 -22.96
CA GLN A 39 -5.12 12.60 -23.72
C GLN A 39 -4.08 13.69 -24.01
N ASN A 40 -2.78 13.43 -23.80
CA ASN A 40 -1.69 14.40 -23.88
C ASN A 40 -1.93 15.65 -23.01
N ALA A 41 -2.60 15.48 -21.87
CA ALA A 41 -2.87 16.54 -20.91
C ALA A 41 -2.15 16.26 -19.59
N ASP A 42 -1.39 17.24 -19.13
CA ASP A 42 -0.62 17.20 -17.89
C ASP A 42 -1.15 18.30 -16.97
N PHE A 43 -1.87 17.91 -15.91
CA PHE A 43 -2.42 18.85 -14.94
C PHE A 43 -1.63 18.78 -13.63
N GLN A 44 -0.99 19.89 -13.29
CA GLN A 44 -0.27 20.08 -12.04
C GLN A 44 -0.91 21.20 -11.21
N SER A 45 -1.15 20.92 -9.94
CA SER A 45 -1.60 21.94 -8.98
C SER A 45 -0.51 22.98 -8.72
N GLN A 46 -0.90 24.13 -8.16
CA GLN A 46 0.03 25.18 -7.73
C GLN A 46 1.06 24.73 -6.66
N ARG A 47 0.85 23.58 -6.02
CA ARG A 47 1.74 22.99 -5.02
C ARG A 47 2.58 21.84 -5.56
N GLY A 48 2.59 21.62 -6.87
CA GLY A 48 3.42 20.58 -7.51
C GLY A 48 2.77 19.19 -7.60
N MET A 49 1.57 18.99 -7.05
CA MET A 49 0.83 17.72 -7.17
C MET A 49 0.29 17.51 -8.57
N TRP A 50 0.47 16.31 -9.12
CA TRP A 50 -0.04 15.89 -10.42
C TRP A 50 -1.42 15.24 -10.32
N PHE A 51 -2.17 15.32 -11.42
CA PHE A 51 -3.47 14.70 -11.58
C PHE A 51 -3.50 13.90 -12.89
N ASN A 52 -3.91 12.63 -12.81
CA ASN A 52 -3.91 11.76 -13.98
C ASN A 52 -5.19 10.94 -14.16
N ALA A 53 -5.47 10.01 -13.24
CA ALA A 53 -6.64 9.15 -13.29
C ALA A 53 -7.86 9.84 -12.68
N TYR A 54 -9.02 9.70 -13.32
CA TYR A 54 -10.28 10.24 -12.82
C TYR A 54 -11.44 9.38 -13.28
N HIS A 55 -12.58 9.49 -12.59
CA HIS A 55 -13.85 9.16 -13.20
C HIS A 55 -14.81 10.33 -13.03
N THR A 56 -15.85 10.36 -13.87
CA THR A 56 -16.86 11.41 -13.81
C THR A 56 -18.25 10.83 -13.95
N GLU A 57 -19.15 11.30 -13.09
CA GLU A 57 -20.55 10.89 -13.04
C GLU A 57 -21.45 12.14 -13.00
N PRO A 58 -22.68 12.08 -13.54
CA PRO A 58 -23.60 13.19 -13.50
C PRO A 58 -24.21 13.37 -12.13
N GLU A 59 -24.61 14.60 -11.82
CA GLU A 59 -25.51 14.91 -10.70
C GLU A 59 -26.85 14.18 -10.86
N LEU A 60 -27.38 14.13 -12.08
CA LEU A 60 -28.72 13.64 -12.38
C LEU A 60 -28.72 12.44 -13.35
N ARG A 61 -29.55 11.44 -13.03
CA ARG A 61 -29.92 10.34 -13.92
C ARG A 61 -31.28 10.60 -14.61
N TYR A 62 -31.79 9.59 -15.31
CA TYR A 62 -33.10 9.64 -15.97
C TYR A 62 -34.22 10.17 -15.05
N GLY A 63 -35.08 11.03 -15.59
CA GLY A 63 -36.18 11.65 -14.86
C GLY A 63 -35.77 12.73 -13.84
N GLY A 64 -34.53 13.25 -13.92
CA GLY A 64 -34.03 14.32 -13.05
C GLY A 64 -33.80 13.88 -11.61
N ARG A 65 -33.60 12.58 -11.38
CA ARG A 65 -33.27 12.03 -10.05
C ARG A 65 -31.77 12.09 -9.82
N ILE A 66 -31.35 12.13 -8.55
CA ILE A 66 -29.93 12.06 -8.19
C ILE A 66 -29.32 10.73 -8.66
N THR A 67 -28.10 10.78 -9.21
CA THR A 67 -27.29 9.60 -9.56
C THR A 67 -27.02 8.75 -8.33
N GLN A 68 -27.08 7.43 -8.50
CA GLN A 68 -27.00 6.51 -7.37
C GLN A 68 -25.58 6.01 -7.16
N ILE A 69 -25.30 5.63 -5.91
CA ILE A 69 -23.96 5.26 -5.45
C ILE A 69 -23.33 4.11 -6.26
N GLY A 70 -24.14 3.26 -6.89
CA GLY A 70 -23.65 2.10 -7.61
C GLY A 70 -22.70 2.40 -8.78
N ALA A 71 -22.99 3.42 -9.59
CA ALA A 71 -22.09 3.85 -10.67
C ALA A 71 -20.76 4.36 -10.10
N ILE A 72 -20.83 5.20 -9.07
CA ILE A 72 -19.65 5.72 -8.37
C ILE A 72 -18.80 4.58 -7.78
N CYS A 73 -19.42 3.57 -7.16
CA CYS A 73 -18.71 2.40 -6.62
C CYS A 73 -18.01 1.58 -7.70
N HIS A 74 -18.65 1.41 -8.86
CA HIS A 74 -18.09 0.71 -10.01
C HIS A 74 -16.87 1.44 -10.56
N GLU A 75 -17.00 2.74 -10.86
CA GLU A 75 -15.89 3.55 -11.36
C GLU A 75 -14.75 3.69 -10.35
N THR A 76 -15.08 3.78 -9.06
CA THR A 76 -14.08 3.81 -7.99
C THR A 76 -13.23 2.54 -7.98
N ALA A 77 -13.81 1.38 -8.34
CA ALA A 77 -13.06 0.12 -8.38
C ALA A 77 -11.97 0.12 -9.46
N HIS A 78 -12.12 0.89 -10.54
CA HIS A 78 -11.10 1.03 -11.57
C HIS A 78 -9.83 1.74 -11.08
N PHE A 79 -9.93 2.64 -10.09
CA PHE A 79 -8.71 3.20 -9.45
C PHE A 79 -7.83 2.11 -8.83
N PHE A 80 -8.43 1.00 -8.40
CA PHE A 80 -7.71 -0.14 -7.84
C PHE A 80 -7.32 -1.19 -8.90
N GLY A 81 -7.55 -0.89 -10.18
CA GLY A 81 -7.20 -1.74 -11.31
C GLY A 81 -8.20 -2.86 -11.59
N ALA A 82 -9.40 -2.83 -11.00
CA ALA A 82 -10.42 -3.82 -11.27
C ALA A 82 -10.86 -3.74 -12.75
N PRO A 83 -10.93 -4.86 -13.48
CA PRO A 83 -11.46 -4.88 -14.84
C PRO A 83 -12.98 -4.84 -14.84
N ASP A 84 -13.55 -4.41 -15.97
CA ASP A 84 -14.96 -4.65 -16.26
C ASP A 84 -15.20 -6.12 -16.59
N LEU A 85 -16.28 -6.67 -16.05
CA LEU A 85 -16.67 -8.08 -16.21
C LEU A 85 -18.02 -8.23 -16.92
N TYR A 86 -18.57 -7.15 -17.47
CA TYR A 86 -19.62 -7.18 -18.50
C TYR A 86 -19.00 -7.17 -19.91
N ASP A 87 -19.77 -7.57 -20.91
CA ASP A 87 -19.34 -7.55 -22.31
C ASP A 87 -19.70 -6.21 -22.98
N TYR A 88 -18.70 -5.56 -23.59
CA TYR A 88 -18.86 -4.29 -24.31
C TYR A 88 -19.45 -4.46 -25.72
N ASN A 89 -19.40 -5.68 -26.28
CA ASN A 89 -19.85 -5.95 -27.65
C ASN A 89 -21.36 -6.19 -27.74
N GLY A 90 -22.06 -6.25 -26.60
CA GLY A 90 -23.51 -6.44 -26.54
C GLY A 90 -23.95 -7.83 -26.98
N VAL A 91 -23.08 -8.84 -26.85
CA VAL A 91 -23.40 -10.26 -27.09
C VAL A 91 -23.89 -10.91 -25.79
N SER A 92 -23.31 -10.53 -24.66
CA SER A 92 -23.57 -11.13 -23.36
C SER A 92 -23.73 -10.07 -22.25
N SER A 93 -24.16 -10.50 -21.06
CA SER A 93 -24.15 -9.66 -19.85
C SER A 93 -22.89 -9.89 -18.99
N GLY A 94 -21.95 -10.73 -19.43
CA GLY A 94 -20.78 -11.14 -18.64
C GLY A 94 -21.21 -11.77 -17.31
N LEU A 95 -20.85 -11.15 -16.18
CA LEU A 95 -21.29 -11.59 -14.85
C LEU A 95 -22.66 -11.04 -14.39
N GLY A 96 -23.27 -10.11 -15.13
CA GLY A 96 -24.56 -9.49 -14.81
C GLY A 96 -24.66 -9.01 -13.35
N MET A 97 -25.78 -9.32 -12.69
CA MET A 97 -26.06 -8.99 -11.30
C MET A 97 -25.34 -9.89 -10.29
N TRP A 98 -24.22 -10.52 -10.66
CA TRP A 98 -23.39 -11.31 -9.74
C TRP A 98 -22.04 -10.66 -9.39
N SER A 99 -21.68 -9.55 -10.06
CA SER A 99 -20.51 -8.71 -9.73
C SER A 99 -20.80 -7.21 -9.75
N LEU A 100 -20.20 -6.45 -8.82
CA LEU A 100 -20.10 -4.99 -8.88
C LEU A 100 -19.49 -4.48 -10.19
N MET A 101 -18.52 -5.21 -10.74
CA MET A 101 -17.83 -4.85 -11.99
C MET A 101 -18.63 -5.25 -13.24
N SER A 102 -19.94 -5.44 -13.08
CA SER A 102 -20.88 -5.81 -14.15
C SER A 102 -22.25 -5.19 -13.85
N GLY A 103 -23.35 -5.82 -14.24
CA GLY A 103 -24.71 -5.34 -13.99
C GLY A 103 -25.01 -5.06 -12.51
N GLY A 104 -24.25 -5.65 -11.59
CA GLY A 104 -24.37 -5.46 -10.15
C GLY A 104 -24.21 -4.04 -9.61
N ALA A 105 -23.55 -3.15 -10.36
CA ALA A 105 -23.56 -1.71 -10.06
C ALA A 105 -24.98 -1.14 -9.97
N TRP A 106 -25.94 -1.75 -10.68
CA TRP A 106 -27.34 -1.36 -10.67
C TRP A 106 -28.17 -2.02 -9.57
N GLY A 107 -27.57 -2.71 -8.62
CA GLY A 107 -28.32 -3.31 -7.51
C GLY A 107 -29.22 -2.32 -6.76
N GLY A 108 -30.41 -2.76 -6.38
CA GLY A 108 -31.44 -1.90 -5.77
C GLY A 108 -32.86 -2.35 -6.15
N PRO A 109 -33.90 -1.65 -5.67
CA PRO A 109 -35.26 -1.86 -6.12
C PRO A 109 -35.37 -1.85 -7.65
N PRO A 110 -36.23 -2.69 -8.25
CA PRO A 110 -36.41 -2.74 -9.69
C PRO A 110 -36.71 -1.36 -10.27
N ALA A 111 -36.02 -1.02 -11.36
CA ALA A 111 -36.26 0.19 -12.13
C ALA A 111 -36.87 -0.17 -13.49
N SER A 112 -37.51 0.80 -14.14
CA SER A 112 -38.26 0.61 -15.38
C SER A 112 -37.43 0.11 -16.58
N TRP A 113 -36.10 0.14 -16.50
CA TRP A 113 -35.19 -0.13 -17.63
C TRP A 113 -33.91 -0.86 -17.23
N SER A 114 -33.80 -1.34 -15.99
CA SER A 114 -32.63 -2.06 -15.46
C SER A 114 -33.04 -3.01 -14.35
N ALA A 115 -32.19 -4.01 -14.05
CA ALA A 115 -32.43 -4.98 -12.97
C ALA A 115 -32.59 -4.33 -11.58
N GLY A 116 -32.02 -3.14 -11.39
CA GLY A 116 -32.27 -2.31 -10.21
C GLY A 116 -31.89 -0.84 -10.44
N ASP A 117 -32.09 -0.02 -9.42
CA ASP A 117 -31.90 1.42 -9.51
C ASP A 117 -30.51 1.92 -9.09
N GLY A 118 -29.57 1.06 -8.70
CA GLY A 118 -28.21 1.42 -8.27
C GLY A 118 -28.08 1.94 -6.83
N THR A 119 -29.15 1.92 -6.03
CA THR A 119 -29.10 2.36 -4.61
C THR A 119 -28.45 1.36 -3.66
N LYS A 120 -28.27 0.11 -4.11
CA LYS A 120 -27.68 -1.02 -3.37
C LYS A 120 -26.75 -1.79 -4.31
N PRO A 121 -25.61 -1.22 -4.72
CA PRO A 121 -24.63 -1.96 -5.52
C PRO A 121 -24.27 -3.27 -4.83
N ILE A 122 -24.33 -4.37 -5.57
CA ILE A 122 -24.04 -5.68 -5.01
C ILE A 122 -22.55 -5.81 -4.69
N HIS A 123 -22.19 -6.80 -3.89
CA HIS A 123 -20.81 -7.12 -3.59
C HIS A 123 -20.02 -7.47 -4.87
N PRO A 124 -18.72 -7.10 -4.94
CA PRO A 124 -17.83 -7.64 -5.97
C PRO A 124 -17.85 -9.17 -5.97
N ASP A 125 -17.67 -9.81 -7.10
CA ASP A 125 -17.56 -11.27 -7.18
C ASP A 125 -16.27 -11.79 -6.52
N ALA A 126 -16.14 -13.11 -6.42
CA ALA A 126 -15.01 -13.77 -5.78
C ALA A 126 -13.65 -13.39 -6.39
N TYR A 127 -13.57 -13.21 -7.71
CA TYR A 127 -12.34 -12.82 -8.40
C TYR A 127 -11.95 -11.39 -8.02
N ILE A 128 -12.88 -10.42 -8.09
CA ILE A 128 -12.60 -9.03 -7.71
C ILE A 128 -12.24 -8.91 -6.22
N LYS A 129 -12.93 -9.65 -5.34
CA LYS A 129 -12.57 -9.71 -3.91
C LYS A 129 -11.15 -10.24 -3.67
N GLN A 130 -10.72 -11.26 -4.42
CA GLN A 130 -9.34 -11.78 -4.39
C GLN A 130 -8.36 -10.75 -4.96
N PHE A 131 -8.69 -10.18 -6.13
CA PHE A 131 -7.83 -9.25 -6.87
C PHE A 131 -7.51 -7.98 -6.06
N LEU A 132 -8.51 -7.43 -5.39
CA LEU A 132 -8.39 -6.28 -4.49
C LEU A 132 -7.82 -6.63 -3.11
N GLY A 133 -7.68 -7.93 -2.80
CA GLY A 133 -7.13 -8.40 -1.53
C GLY A 133 -8.10 -8.33 -0.34
N PHE A 134 -9.40 -8.12 -0.58
CA PHE A 134 -10.43 -8.17 0.47
C PHE A 134 -10.59 -9.58 1.07
N VAL A 135 -10.34 -10.61 0.26
CA VAL A 135 -10.36 -12.00 0.69
C VAL A 135 -9.14 -12.71 0.14
N THR A 136 -8.46 -13.48 0.98
CA THR A 136 -7.47 -14.47 0.52
C THR A 136 -8.17 -15.83 0.41
N PRO A 137 -8.40 -16.36 -0.80
CA PRO A 137 -9.13 -17.61 -0.94
C PRO A 137 -8.43 -18.79 -0.29
N ARG A 138 -9.22 -19.69 0.31
CA ARG A 138 -8.75 -20.94 0.87
C ARG A 138 -8.53 -21.94 -0.26
N LEU A 139 -7.27 -22.27 -0.53
CA LEU A 139 -6.91 -23.27 -1.51
C LEU A 139 -7.40 -24.66 -1.05
N VAL A 140 -8.13 -25.35 -1.92
CA VAL A 140 -8.49 -26.76 -1.75
C VAL A 140 -7.48 -27.59 -2.52
N SER A 141 -6.46 -28.06 -1.79
CA SER A 141 -5.41 -28.94 -2.33
C SER A 141 -5.75 -30.43 -2.20
N ALA A 142 -6.81 -30.77 -1.46
CA ALA A 142 -7.21 -32.15 -1.26
C ALA A 142 -8.74 -32.40 -1.29
N SER A 143 -9.14 -33.59 -1.72
CA SER A 143 -10.53 -34.05 -1.68
C SER A 143 -11.06 -33.97 -0.26
N SER A 144 -12.08 -33.16 -0.02
CA SER A 144 -12.54 -32.85 1.33
C SER A 144 -13.93 -32.23 1.38
N ALA A 145 -14.61 -32.42 2.50
CA ALA A 145 -15.85 -31.72 2.82
C ALA A 145 -15.55 -30.25 3.15
N GLN A 146 -16.41 -29.36 2.67
CA GLN A 146 -16.29 -27.92 2.77
C GLN A 146 -17.55 -27.33 3.38
N VAL A 147 -17.37 -26.23 4.11
CA VAL A 147 -18.45 -25.36 4.59
C VAL A 147 -18.06 -23.94 4.20
N LEU A 148 -19.03 -23.21 3.63
CA LEU A 148 -18.90 -21.80 3.30
C LEU A 148 -20.03 -21.00 3.95
N ARG A 149 -19.65 -20.08 4.82
CA ARG A 149 -20.56 -19.10 5.42
C ARG A 149 -20.86 -17.97 4.43
N PRO A 150 -21.98 -17.23 4.60
CA PRO A 150 -22.34 -16.12 3.72
C PRO A 150 -21.21 -15.08 3.61
N VAL A 151 -20.81 -14.77 2.38
CA VAL A 151 -19.64 -13.94 2.10
C VAL A 151 -19.86 -12.46 2.50
N GLU A 152 -21.12 -12.05 2.62
CA GLU A 152 -21.51 -10.69 3.02
C GLU A 152 -21.06 -10.36 4.45
N SER A 153 -20.81 -11.38 5.27
CA SER A 153 -20.37 -11.23 6.67
C SER A 153 -19.13 -12.05 7.03
N ASN A 154 -18.61 -12.85 6.09
CA ASN A 154 -17.46 -13.73 6.31
C ASN A 154 -16.56 -13.69 5.07
N PRO A 155 -15.25 -13.39 5.17
CA PRO A 155 -14.35 -13.38 4.02
C PRO A 155 -13.95 -14.80 3.61
N GLU A 156 -14.92 -15.60 3.14
CA GLU A 156 -14.73 -17.00 2.78
C GLU A 156 -14.96 -17.25 1.29
N ILE A 157 -13.88 -17.64 0.61
CA ILE A 157 -13.88 -18.06 -0.80
C ILE A 157 -13.03 -19.34 -0.89
N LEU A 158 -13.47 -20.34 -1.63
CA LEU A 158 -12.64 -21.49 -2.00
C LEU A 158 -11.93 -21.21 -3.32
N LYS A 159 -10.69 -21.67 -3.45
CA LYS A 159 -9.98 -21.73 -4.73
C LYS A 159 -9.61 -23.18 -5.05
N VAL A 160 -9.97 -23.65 -6.24
CA VAL A 160 -9.69 -25.03 -6.70
C VAL A 160 -9.02 -24.98 -8.06
N SER A 161 -7.73 -25.34 -8.11
CA SER A 161 -6.92 -25.28 -9.33
C SER A 161 -6.25 -26.62 -9.69
N SER A 162 -6.52 -27.67 -8.92
CA SER A 162 -5.87 -28.98 -9.11
C SER A 162 -6.18 -29.55 -10.48
N GLY A 163 -5.14 -29.85 -11.27
CA GLY A 163 -5.28 -30.42 -12.61
C GLY A 163 -5.74 -29.45 -13.70
N MET A 164 -5.87 -28.16 -13.39
CA MET A 164 -6.18 -27.12 -14.39
C MET A 164 -4.89 -26.64 -15.08
N PRO A 165 -4.89 -26.49 -16.41
CA PRO A 165 -3.76 -25.96 -17.16
C PRO A 165 -3.66 -24.43 -17.02
N GLY A 166 -2.44 -23.91 -17.21
CA GLY A 166 -2.22 -22.46 -17.28
C GLY A 166 -2.63 -21.72 -16.01
N GLN A 167 -3.32 -20.59 -16.19
CA GLN A 167 -3.80 -19.73 -15.10
C GLN A 167 -5.28 -19.97 -14.79
N GLN A 168 -5.79 -21.18 -15.09
CA GLN A 168 -7.20 -21.54 -14.89
C GLN A 168 -7.46 -22.09 -13.48
N TYR A 169 -8.59 -21.71 -12.90
CA TYR A 169 -9.06 -22.21 -11.60
C TYR A 169 -10.53 -21.89 -11.36
N PHE A 170 -11.15 -22.58 -10.40
CA PHE A 170 -12.46 -22.23 -9.87
C PHE A 170 -12.36 -21.41 -8.59
N LEU A 171 -13.20 -20.39 -8.45
CA LEU A 171 -13.50 -19.73 -7.17
C LEU A 171 -14.93 -20.06 -6.76
N ALA A 172 -15.18 -20.32 -5.48
CA ALA A 172 -16.52 -20.57 -4.99
C ALA A 172 -16.83 -19.76 -3.71
N GLU A 173 -17.97 -19.07 -3.69
CA GLU A 173 -18.43 -18.27 -2.55
C GLU A 173 -19.92 -18.44 -2.29
N ASN A 174 -20.34 -18.36 -1.03
CA ASN A 174 -21.75 -18.43 -0.64
C ASN A 174 -22.36 -17.02 -0.61
N ARG A 175 -23.27 -16.72 -1.55
CA ARG A 175 -23.99 -15.45 -1.67
C ARG A 175 -25.40 -15.56 -1.10
N GLN A 176 -25.78 -14.63 -0.25
CA GLN A 176 -27.11 -14.55 0.37
C GLN A 176 -27.74 -13.19 0.11
N LYS A 177 -29.07 -13.17 -0.06
CA LYS A 177 -29.84 -11.93 -0.23
C LYS A 177 -29.97 -11.15 1.09
N THR A 178 -28.87 -10.55 1.52
CA THR A 178 -28.75 -9.73 2.73
C THR A 178 -27.91 -8.49 2.48
N GLY A 179 -28.09 -7.44 3.29
CA GLY A 179 -27.32 -6.20 3.16
C GLY A 179 -27.45 -5.57 1.76
N TYR A 180 -26.30 -5.33 1.11
CA TYR A 180 -26.25 -4.80 -0.25
C TYR A 180 -26.66 -5.84 -1.31
N ASP A 181 -26.52 -7.13 -1.02
CA ASP A 181 -26.90 -8.24 -1.91
C ASP A 181 -28.38 -8.63 -1.82
N GLN A 182 -29.20 -7.89 -1.06
CA GLN A 182 -30.63 -8.20 -0.90
C GLN A 182 -31.43 -8.25 -2.21
N TYR A 183 -30.92 -7.62 -3.28
CA TYR A 183 -31.51 -7.59 -4.62
C TYR A 183 -30.86 -8.56 -5.62
N LEU A 184 -29.99 -9.48 -5.17
CA LEU A 184 -29.47 -10.54 -6.04
C LEU A 184 -30.61 -11.37 -6.65
N PRO A 185 -30.42 -11.93 -7.86
CA PRO A 185 -31.43 -12.80 -8.47
C PRO A 185 -31.74 -14.05 -7.63
N GLY A 186 -30.75 -14.57 -6.90
CA GLY A 186 -30.84 -15.77 -6.08
C GLY A 186 -29.90 -15.77 -4.88
N SER A 187 -29.86 -16.89 -4.14
CA SER A 187 -28.93 -17.12 -3.03
C SER A 187 -28.40 -18.54 -3.10
N GLY A 188 -27.12 -18.74 -2.80
CA GLY A 188 -26.47 -20.03 -2.92
C GLY A 188 -24.97 -19.89 -3.16
N LEU A 189 -24.37 -20.97 -3.61
CA LEU A 189 -22.99 -21.04 -4.01
C LEU A 189 -22.83 -20.55 -5.45
N ALA A 190 -22.12 -19.44 -5.63
CA ALA A 190 -21.60 -19.01 -6.90
C ALA A 190 -20.26 -19.72 -7.15
N ILE A 191 -20.10 -20.31 -8.33
CA ILE A 191 -18.85 -20.93 -8.78
C ILE A 191 -18.40 -20.20 -10.03
N TYR A 192 -17.22 -19.58 -9.96
CA TYR A 192 -16.63 -18.82 -11.05
C TYR A 192 -15.49 -19.61 -11.67
N HIS A 193 -15.48 -19.76 -12.98
CA HIS A 193 -14.32 -20.24 -13.73
C HIS A 193 -13.49 -19.04 -14.14
N VAL A 194 -12.22 -19.03 -13.71
CA VAL A 194 -11.29 -17.94 -13.98
C VAL A 194 -10.19 -18.44 -14.90
N ASP A 195 -9.85 -17.66 -15.93
CA ASP A 195 -8.63 -17.84 -16.72
C ASP A 195 -7.87 -16.51 -16.86
N GLU A 196 -6.85 -16.32 -16.02
CA GLU A 196 -6.07 -15.07 -16.06
C GLU A 196 -5.22 -14.91 -17.33
N ALA A 197 -5.09 -15.94 -18.18
CA ALA A 197 -4.44 -15.76 -19.49
C ALA A 197 -5.25 -14.85 -20.43
N GLN A 198 -6.57 -14.73 -20.22
CA GLN A 198 -7.42 -13.79 -20.95
C GLN A 198 -7.09 -12.33 -20.62
N ALA A 199 -6.46 -12.07 -19.47
CA ALA A 199 -6.03 -10.74 -19.09
C ALA A 199 -4.94 -10.16 -20.00
N ASP A 200 -4.06 -11.02 -20.50
CA ASP A 200 -2.91 -10.62 -21.32
C ASP A 200 -3.30 -10.31 -22.77
N LEU A 201 -4.51 -10.68 -23.20
CA LEU A 201 -5.04 -10.43 -24.55
C LEU A 201 -5.71 -9.05 -24.69
N HIS A 202 -5.79 -8.26 -23.61
CA HIS A 202 -6.49 -6.97 -23.49
C HIS A 202 -5.90 -5.82 -24.36
N TYR A 203 -4.87 -6.05 -25.17
CA TYR A 203 -4.34 -5.04 -26.09
C TYR A 203 -4.36 -5.51 -27.55
N ASP A 204 -5.31 -4.99 -28.34
CA ASP A 204 -5.33 -5.20 -29.79
C ASP A 204 -4.27 -4.31 -30.46
N TYR A 205 -3.12 -4.91 -30.75
CA TYR A 205 -2.00 -4.25 -31.42
C TYR A 205 -2.30 -3.89 -32.89
N GLN A 206 -3.29 -4.54 -33.52
CA GLN A 206 -3.64 -4.30 -34.92
C GLN A 206 -4.61 -3.14 -35.07
N GLN A 207 -5.55 -2.96 -34.15
CA GLN A 207 -6.51 -1.85 -34.17
C GLN A 207 -6.11 -0.65 -33.31
N ARG A 208 -5.03 -0.75 -32.51
CA ARG A 208 -4.63 0.26 -31.53
C ARG A 208 -5.79 0.63 -30.59
N GLN A 209 -6.54 -0.38 -30.18
CA GLN A 209 -7.69 -0.24 -29.30
C GLN A 209 -7.52 -1.20 -28.12
N TRP A 210 -7.95 -0.76 -26.94
CA TRP A 210 -8.15 -1.65 -25.82
C TRP A 210 -9.32 -2.57 -26.16
N ALA A 211 -9.02 -3.85 -26.38
CA ALA A 211 -10.06 -4.86 -26.42
C ALA A 211 -10.53 -5.01 -24.98
N GLY A 212 -11.78 -4.64 -24.67
CA GLY A 212 -12.33 -4.73 -23.33
C GLY A 212 -12.07 -6.08 -22.64
N TRP A 213 -12.23 -6.09 -21.33
CA TRP A 213 -12.13 -7.32 -20.53
C TRP A 213 -13.38 -8.18 -20.74
N ASN A 214 -13.24 -9.51 -20.61
CA ASN A 214 -14.37 -10.45 -20.62
C ASN A 214 -15.24 -10.46 -21.91
N LEU A 215 -14.61 -10.43 -23.10
CA LEU A 215 -15.32 -10.27 -24.39
C LEU A 215 -15.66 -11.56 -25.15
N ASP A 216 -15.08 -12.71 -24.80
CA ASP A 216 -15.36 -13.99 -25.46
C ASP A 216 -16.34 -14.83 -24.62
N PRO A 217 -17.62 -14.94 -25.03
CA PRO A 217 -18.60 -15.71 -24.29
C PRO A 217 -18.30 -17.18 -24.09
N ASP A 218 -17.38 -17.75 -24.87
CA ASP A 218 -16.96 -19.13 -24.76
C ASP A 218 -15.60 -19.29 -24.03
N HIS A 219 -14.91 -18.19 -23.69
CA HIS A 219 -13.64 -18.19 -22.95
C HIS A 219 -13.39 -16.87 -22.20
N TYR A 220 -14.14 -16.65 -21.13
CA TYR A 220 -14.03 -15.45 -20.30
C TYR A 220 -12.78 -15.40 -19.40
N LEU A 221 -12.41 -14.19 -18.96
CA LEU A 221 -11.52 -14.00 -17.80
C LEU A 221 -12.21 -14.52 -16.54
N VAL A 222 -13.48 -14.19 -16.35
CA VAL A 222 -14.33 -14.69 -15.26
C VAL A 222 -15.70 -15.07 -15.82
N ASP A 223 -16.03 -16.37 -15.77
CA ASP A 223 -17.34 -16.91 -16.13
C ASP A 223 -18.09 -17.39 -14.88
N LEU A 224 -19.39 -17.10 -14.78
CA LEU A 224 -20.23 -17.73 -13.76
C LEU A 224 -20.77 -19.04 -14.34
N GLU A 225 -20.39 -20.15 -13.69
CA GLU A 225 -20.86 -21.48 -14.05
C GLU A 225 -22.32 -21.65 -13.58
N GLN A 226 -23.27 -21.19 -14.40
CA GLN A 226 -24.70 -21.16 -14.10
C GLN A 226 -25.23 -22.57 -13.84
N ALA A 227 -25.73 -22.81 -12.62
CA ALA A 227 -26.06 -24.15 -12.14
C ALA A 227 -27.16 -24.87 -12.94
N ASP A 228 -28.00 -24.13 -13.66
CA ASP A 228 -29.06 -24.68 -14.51
C ASP A 228 -28.61 -25.05 -15.94
N GLY A 229 -27.37 -24.73 -16.30
CA GLY A 229 -26.78 -25.04 -17.60
C GLY A 229 -27.30 -24.21 -18.77
N ARG A 230 -28.08 -23.14 -18.54
CA ARG A 230 -28.68 -22.38 -19.63
C ARG A 230 -27.76 -21.37 -20.30
N ARG A 231 -26.64 -21.00 -19.65
CA ARG A 231 -25.66 -20.03 -20.17
C ARG A 231 -26.28 -18.70 -20.65
N GLN A 232 -27.32 -18.22 -19.97
CA GLN A 232 -28.06 -17.03 -20.42
C GLN A 232 -27.26 -15.75 -20.23
N LEU A 233 -26.42 -15.67 -19.20
CA LEU A 233 -25.46 -14.60 -19.03
C LEU A 233 -24.47 -14.50 -20.21
N ASN A 234 -24.07 -15.64 -20.77
CA ASN A 234 -23.11 -15.71 -21.88
C ASN A 234 -23.77 -15.46 -23.25
N THR A 235 -25.09 -15.63 -23.37
CA THR A 235 -25.77 -15.64 -24.68
C THR A 235 -26.79 -14.52 -24.87
N SER A 236 -26.97 -13.65 -23.87
CA SER A 236 -27.89 -12.53 -23.91
C SER A 236 -27.29 -11.30 -23.22
N ALA A 237 -27.26 -10.17 -23.92
CA ALA A 237 -26.87 -8.87 -23.35
C ALA A 237 -27.97 -8.17 -22.54
N THR A 238 -29.07 -8.88 -22.24
CA THR A 238 -30.20 -8.34 -21.46
C THR A 238 -30.58 -9.23 -20.29
N ASN A 239 -29.95 -10.40 -20.16
CA ASN A 239 -30.21 -11.29 -19.04
C ASN A 239 -29.14 -11.09 -17.98
N GLU A 240 -29.53 -10.48 -16.87
CA GLU A 240 -28.63 -10.15 -15.76
C GLU A 240 -28.44 -11.28 -14.74
N GLY A 241 -29.00 -12.46 -15.01
CA GLY A 241 -28.96 -13.64 -14.14
C GLY A 241 -30.29 -13.94 -13.46
N ASP A 242 -30.46 -15.18 -13.00
CA ASP A 242 -31.67 -15.67 -12.37
C ASP A 242 -31.42 -16.58 -11.15
N ALA A 243 -32.49 -16.91 -10.41
CA ALA A 243 -32.37 -17.65 -9.15
C ALA A 243 -31.81 -19.09 -9.31
N GLN A 244 -31.77 -19.63 -10.53
CA GLN A 244 -31.27 -20.96 -10.87
C GLN A 244 -29.77 -20.95 -11.24
N ASP A 245 -29.14 -19.78 -11.36
CA ASP A 245 -27.71 -19.66 -11.64
C ASP A 245 -26.83 -20.19 -10.50
N LEU A 246 -27.31 -20.14 -9.26
CA LEU A 246 -26.54 -20.56 -8.09
C LEU A 246 -26.87 -21.97 -7.62
N TYR A 247 -25.85 -22.67 -7.12
CA TYR A 247 -26.02 -23.98 -6.48
C TYR A 247 -26.55 -23.82 -5.04
N PRO A 248 -27.38 -24.73 -4.50
CA PRO A 248 -27.82 -25.97 -5.13
C PRO A 248 -29.13 -25.82 -5.93
N THR A 249 -29.58 -24.59 -6.24
CA THR A 249 -30.93 -24.37 -6.79
C THR A 249 -31.06 -24.86 -8.23
N GLY A 250 -30.09 -24.58 -9.11
CA GLY A 250 -30.08 -25.14 -10.47
C GLY A 250 -29.65 -26.62 -10.51
N ALA A 251 -28.63 -26.97 -9.73
CA ALA A 251 -28.12 -28.33 -9.60
C ALA A 251 -27.45 -28.53 -8.24
N ALA A 252 -27.28 -29.76 -7.78
CA ALA A 252 -26.57 -30.08 -6.53
C ALA A 252 -25.14 -30.60 -6.74
N THR A 253 -24.72 -30.75 -8.01
CA THR A 253 -23.40 -31.27 -8.39
C THR A 253 -22.89 -30.49 -9.60
N PHE A 254 -21.59 -30.19 -9.62
CA PHE A 254 -20.85 -29.57 -10.73
C PHE A 254 -19.55 -30.35 -10.94
N GLY A 255 -19.39 -30.97 -12.10
CA GLY A 255 -18.25 -31.86 -12.37
C GLY A 255 -18.00 -32.12 -13.86
N PRO A 256 -17.12 -33.06 -14.20
CA PRO A 256 -16.65 -33.28 -15.58
C PRO A 256 -17.72 -33.73 -16.59
N THR A 257 -18.86 -34.19 -16.09
CA THR A 257 -19.97 -34.76 -16.86
C THR A 257 -21.27 -33.97 -16.74
N THR A 258 -21.29 -32.88 -15.97
CA THR A 258 -22.48 -32.04 -15.80
C THR A 258 -22.59 -31.01 -16.93
N THR A 259 -23.64 -30.18 -16.92
CA THR A 259 -23.73 -28.98 -17.78
C THR A 259 -24.18 -27.83 -16.89
N PRO A 260 -23.34 -26.81 -16.65
CA PRO A 260 -21.96 -26.67 -17.11
C PRO A 260 -21.03 -27.75 -16.52
N ASN A 261 -19.79 -27.84 -17.02
CA ASN A 261 -18.83 -28.86 -16.59
C ASN A 261 -17.51 -28.24 -16.10
N THR A 262 -16.74 -29.01 -15.33
CA THR A 262 -15.46 -28.57 -14.76
C THR A 262 -14.26 -28.76 -15.70
N ARG A 263 -14.47 -28.91 -17.02
CA ARG A 263 -13.34 -29.06 -17.95
C ARG A 263 -12.68 -27.71 -18.20
N PRO A 264 -11.34 -27.67 -18.19
CA PRO A 264 -10.64 -26.44 -18.53
C PRO A 264 -10.80 -26.10 -20.01
N TYR A 265 -10.71 -24.82 -20.33
CA TYR A 265 -10.73 -24.35 -21.71
C TYR A 265 -9.56 -24.98 -22.49
N GLY A 266 -9.85 -25.50 -23.69
CA GLY A 266 -8.85 -26.13 -24.55
C GLY A 266 -8.42 -27.56 -24.14
N SER A 267 -9.04 -28.18 -23.12
CA SER A 267 -8.73 -29.54 -22.70
C SER A 267 -9.97 -30.40 -22.44
N SER A 268 -9.82 -31.72 -22.60
CA SER A 268 -10.83 -32.72 -22.24
C SER A 268 -10.58 -33.39 -20.89
N THR A 269 -9.44 -33.12 -20.24
CA THR A 269 -9.10 -33.70 -18.93
C THR A 269 -9.69 -32.84 -17.81
N ALA A 270 -10.59 -33.41 -17.01
CA ALA A 270 -11.22 -32.70 -15.89
C ALA A 270 -11.30 -33.59 -14.67
N SER A 271 -10.76 -33.08 -13.56
CA SER A 271 -10.54 -33.83 -12.34
C SER A 271 -11.17 -33.19 -11.11
N ILE A 272 -11.94 -32.11 -11.26
CA ILE A 272 -12.59 -31.41 -10.14
C ILE A 272 -14.08 -31.74 -10.16
N THR A 273 -14.64 -32.13 -9.02
CA THR A 273 -16.09 -32.24 -8.83
C THR A 273 -16.50 -31.57 -7.53
N PHE A 274 -17.45 -30.64 -7.60
CA PHE A 274 -18.19 -30.11 -6.47
C PHE A 274 -19.47 -30.95 -6.34
N ASP A 275 -19.54 -31.81 -5.33
CA ASP A 275 -20.64 -32.75 -5.17
C ASP A 275 -21.39 -32.52 -3.85
N SER A 276 -22.63 -33.03 -3.79
CA SER A 276 -23.46 -32.97 -2.60
C SER A 276 -23.63 -31.53 -2.07
N ILE A 277 -23.73 -30.56 -2.98
CA ILE A 277 -23.91 -29.15 -2.64
C ILE A 277 -25.28 -28.99 -1.99
N GLY A 278 -25.30 -28.45 -0.77
CA GLY A 278 -26.50 -28.35 0.05
C GLY A 278 -26.47 -27.14 0.97
N ARG A 279 -27.64 -26.82 1.53
CA ARG A 279 -27.79 -25.73 2.51
C ARG A 279 -27.89 -26.30 3.93
N ARG A 280 -27.18 -25.68 4.87
CA ARG A 280 -27.31 -25.93 6.32
C ARG A 280 -27.53 -24.60 7.03
N GLY A 281 -28.80 -24.20 7.19
CA GLY A 281 -29.12 -22.83 7.57
C GLY A 281 -28.75 -21.87 6.44
N SER A 282 -28.01 -20.81 6.76
CA SER A 282 -27.44 -19.88 5.77
C SER A 282 -26.13 -20.37 5.14
N ASP A 283 -25.51 -21.42 5.69
CA ASP A 283 -24.24 -21.94 5.19
C ASP A 283 -24.47 -22.88 4.00
N ILE A 284 -23.49 -22.96 3.11
CA ILE A 284 -23.39 -23.99 2.09
C ILE A 284 -22.44 -25.08 2.57
N THR A 285 -22.85 -26.33 2.42
CA THR A 285 -22.02 -27.52 2.62
C THR A 285 -21.84 -28.24 1.30
N LEU A 286 -20.63 -28.73 1.01
CA LEU A 286 -20.33 -29.45 -0.22
C LEU A 286 -19.13 -30.37 -0.04
N ASN A 287 -18.93 -31.32 -0.94
CA ASN A 287 -17.68 -32.06 -1.10
C ASN A 287 -16.94 -31.54 -2.33
N VAL A 288 -15.65 -31.24 -2.20
CA VAL A 288 -14.79 -31.01 -3.35
C VAL A 288 -13.95 -32.26 -3.53
N LEU A 289 -14.05 -32.90 -4.69
CA LEU A 289 -13.31 -34.10 -5.07
C LEU A 289 -12.30 -33.72 -6.14
N LEU A 290 -11.05 -34.14 -5.95
CA LEU A 290 -9.93 -33.92 -6.87
C LEU A 290 -9.47 -35.27 -7.44
N GLY A 291 -9.25 -35.35 -8.75
CA GLY A 291 -8.97 -36.58 -9.48
C GLY A 291 -10.22 -37.22 -10.12
N ASP A 292 -10.03 -37.99 -11.19
CA ASP A 292 -11.09 -38.67 -11.95
C ASP A 292 -11.69 -39.89 -11.21
N GLY A 293 -11.63 -39.93 -9.88
CA GLY A 293 -12.11 -41.05 -9.08
C GLY A 293 -11.29 -42.32 -9.31
N GLY A 294 -9.97 -42.26 -9.11
CA GLY A 294 -9.09 -43.42 -9.20
C GLY A 294 -9.64 -44.66 -8.48
N SER A 295 -9.38 -45.85 -9.02
CA SER A 295 -9.94 -47.11 -8.49
C SER A 295 -9.28 -47.58 -7.20
N LEU A 296 -8.10 -47.05 -6.87
CA LEU A 296 -7.29 -47.50 -5.76
C LEU A 296 -7.72 -46.84 -4.44
N ALA A 297 -7.97 -47.69 -3.45
CA ALA A 297 -8.21 -47.31 -2.06
C ALA A 297 -6.92 -46.87 -1.35
N LEU A 298 -7.06 -46.27 -0.17
CA LEU A 298 -5.95 -45.83 0.65
C LEU A 298 -4.97 -46.99 0.94
N GLY A 299 -3.67 -46.69 0.87
CA GLY A 299 -2.59 -47.63 1.12
C GLY A 299 -2.26 -48.58 -0.04
N GLN A 300 -3.04 -48.54 -1.13
CA GLN A 300 -2.71 -49.30 -2.34
C GLN A 300 -1.62 -48.62 -3.16
N ALA A 301 -0.80 -49.43 -3.84
CA ALA A 301 0.31 -48.93 -4.63
C ALA A 301 -0.16 -48.09 -5.83
N CYS A 302 0.42 -46.92 -6.00
CA CYS A 302 0.11 -46.00 -7.09
C CYS A 302 1.40 -45.47 -7.72
N VAL A 303 1.30 -45.08 -8.98
CA VAL A 303 2.34 -44.38 -9.73
C VAL A 303 1.90 -42.97 -10.14
N SER A 304 0.60 -42.65 -9.98
CA SER A 304 0.08 -41.29 -10.15
C SER A 304 -1.13 -41.04 -9.28
N SER A 305 -1.33 -39.76 -8.91
CA SER A 305 -2.46 -39.30 -8.09
C SER A 305 -3.83 -39.62 -8.69
N LEU A 306 -3.92 -39.72 -10.03
CA LEU A 306 -5.15 -40.06 -10.74
C LEU A 306 -5.63 -41.49 -10.48
N GLN A 307 -4.73 -42.39 -10.06
CA GLN A 307 -5.09 -43.78 -9.76
C GLN A 307 -5.77 -43.93 -8.40
N CYS A 308 -5.59 -42.94 -7.51
CA CYS A 308 -6.10 -42.97 -6.15
C CYS A 308 -7.48 -42.32 -6.08
N ARG A 309 -8.41 -42.99 -5.38
CA ARG A 309 -9.75 -42.43 -5.14
C ARG A 309 -9.69 -41.11 -4.37
N SER A 310 -8.67 -40.96 -3.54
CA SER A 310 -8.39 -39.72 -2.81
C SER A 310 -7.84 -38.59 -3.68
N GLY A 311 -7.25 -38.92 -4.82
CA GLY A 311 -6.49 -37.97 -5.63
C GLY A 311 -5.05 -37.73 -5.15
N PHE A 312 -4.54 -38.50 -4.18
CA PHE A 312 -3.16 -38.36 -3.68
C PHE A 312 -2.39 -39.66 -3.83
N CYS A 313 -1.31 -39.62 -4.61
CA CYS A 313 -0.30 -40.66 -4.64
C CYS A 313 0.99 -40.09 -4.03
N ALA A 314 1.39 -40.61 -2.87
CA ALA A 314 2.60 -40.22 -2.17
C ALA A 314 3.31 -41.46 -1.62
N ASP A 315 4.64 -41.48 -1.64
CA ASP A 315 5.43 -42.64 -1.27
C ASP A 315 5.00 -43.94 -1.96
N SER A 316 4.62 -43.81 -3.23
CA SER A 316 4.09 -44.90 -4.07
C SER A 316 2.82 -45.57 -3.52
N VAL A 317 2.09 -44.93 -2.61
CA VAL A 317 0.80 -45.41 -2.08
C VAL A 317 -0.29 -44.33 -2.10
N CYS A 318 -1.55 -44.75 -2.24
CA CYS A 318 -2.68 -43.85 -2.22
C CYS A 318 -2.91 -43.28 -0.83
N CYS A 319 -2.83 -41.96 -0.70
CA CYS A 319 -2.86 -41.26 0.57
C CYS A 319 -4.21 -40.60 0.86
N ASN A 320 -4.58 -40.47 2.13
CA ASN A 320 -5.83 -39.83 2.54
C ASN A 320 -5.85 -38.31 2.32
N THR A 321 -4.67 -37.68 2.29
CA THR A 321 -4.45 -36.26 2.00
C THR A 321 -3.18 -36.09 1.16
N ALA A 322 -2.97 -34.90 0.60
CA ALA A 322 -1.69 -34.57 -0.03
C ALA A 322 -0.55 -34.74 1.01
N CYS A 323 0.36 -35.68 0.76
CA CYS A 323 1.53 -35.96 1.59
C CYS A 323 2.75 -35.50 0.80
N SER A 324 3.09 -34.23 0.99
CA SER A 324 3.92 -33.45 0.08
C SER A 324 4.85 -32.48 0.82
N ALA A 325 5.04 -32.69 2.12
CA ALA A 325 5.97 -31.93 2.96
C ALA A 325 7.42 -32.39 2.84
N GLY A 326 7.75 -33.17 1.81
CA GLY A 326 9.08 -33.71 1.59
C GLY A 326 9.48 -34.66 2.72
N ALA A 327 10.59 -34.36 3.40
CA ALA A 327 11.07 -35.18 4.51
C ALA A 327 10.18 -35.10 5.77
N CYS A 328 9.20 -34.19 5.83
CA CYS A 328 8.42 -33.90 7.03
C CYS A 328 7.07 -34.60 7.13
N ASP A 329 6.67 -35.32 6.09
CA ASP A 329 5.51 -36.20 6.14
C ASP A 329 5.79 -37.49 5.37
N ALA A 330 5.06 -38.54 5.73
CA ALA A 330 5.12 -39.80 5.03
C ALA A 330 3.73 -40.41 4.97
N CYS A 331 3.44 -41.06 3.86
CA CYS A 331 2.23 -41.80 3.60
C CYS A 331 2.42 -43.31 3.57
N SER A 332 3.66 -43.77 3.35
CA SER A 332 3.99 -45.19 3.45
C SER A 332 4.74 -45.51 4.73
N VAL A 333 4.55 -46.71 5.25
CA VAL A 333 5.36 -47.25 6.36
C VAL A 333 6.85 -47.29 5.98
N ALA A 334 7.16 -47.52 4.70
CA ALA A 334 8.53 -47.51 4.19
C ALA A 334 9.18 -46.12 4.27
N ALA A 335 8.39 -45.06 4.14
CA ALA A 335 8.83 -43.66 4.26
C ALA A 335 8.76 -43.13 5.71
N GLY A 336 8.23 -43.91 6.66
CA GLY A 336 8.21 -43.56 8.09
C GLY A 336 6.83 -43.34 8.71
N ALA A 337 5.75 -43.48 7.93
CA ALA A 337 4.38 -43.35 8.44
C ALA A 337 4.00 -44.50 9.39
N SER A 338 3.03 -44.27 10.27
CA SER A 338 2.49 -45.32 11.16
C SER A 338 1.63 -46.36 10.43
N SER A 339 1.11 -46.02 9.25
CA SER A 339 0.31 -46.92 8.40
C SER A 339 0.35 -46.48 6.93
N ASN A 340 0.22 -47.43 6.00
CA ASN A 340 0.12 -47.10 4.57
C ASN A 340 -1.21 -46.39 4.28
N GLY A 341 -1.15 -45.28 3.56
CA GLY A 341 -2.31 -44.53 3.09
C GLY A 341 -2.83 -43.46 4.05
N THR A 342 -2.16 -43.26 5.18
CA THR A 342 -2.43 -42.15 6.11
C THR A 342 -1.20 -41.27 6.16
N CYS A 343 -1.31 -40.03 5.66
CA CYS A 343 -0.23 -39.08 5.77
C CYS A 343 -0.01 -38.71 7.24
N ALA A 344 1.22 -38.86 7.73
CA ALA A 344 1.60 -38.55 9.09
C ALA A 344 2.81 -37.61 9.08
N SER A 345 2.77 -36.58 9.93
CA SER A 345 3.92 -35.71 10.15
C SER A 345 5.04 -36.47 10.85
N LEU A 346 6.26 -36.28 10.37
CA LEU A 346 7.48 -36.83 10.94
C LEU A 346 8.16 -35.80 11.84
N THR A 347 8.94 -36.27 12.82
CA THR A 347 9.77 -35.43 13.70
C THR A 347 11.25 -35.59 13.38
N VAL A 348 11.58 -35.67 12.10
CA VAL A 348 12.96 -35.81 11.61
C VAL A 348 13.58 -34.43 11.36
N ALA A 349 14.91 -34.37 11.29
CA ALA A 349 15.60 -33.19 10.79
C ALA A 349 15.27 -33.00 9.30
N CYS A 350 15.04 -31.76 8.90
CA CYS A 350 14.72 -31.39 7.53
C CYS A 350 15.50 -30.13 7.14
N ASP A 351 15.45 -29.79 5.87
CA ASP A 351 16.00 -28.55 5.31
C ASP A 351 14.89 -27.94 4.44
N ASP A 352 14.47 -26.72 4.75
CA ASP A 352 13.40 -26.02 4.04
C ASP A 352 13.91 -25.38 2.73
N GLY A 353 15.20 -25.54 2.45
CA GLY A 353 15.90 -25.03 1.27
C GLY A 353 16.08 -23.52 1.29
N ASN A 354 15.70 -22.84 2.38
CA ASN A 354 15.83 -21.41 2.52
C ASN A 354 17.14 -21.09 3.26
N PRO A 355 18.14 -20.50 2.58
CA PRO A 355 19.43 -20.21 3.20
C PRO A 355 19.36 -19.05 4.23
N CYS A 356 18.19 -18.43 4.40
CA CYS A 356 17.89 -17.38 5.36
C CYS A 356 17.08 -17.85 6.56
N THR A 357 16.97 -19.15 6.76
CA THR A 357 16.44 -19.77 7.96
C THR A 357 17.51 -20.63 8.62
N GLU A 358 17.35 -20.87 9.91
CA GLU A 358 18.21 -21.72 10.73
C GLU A 358 17.36 -22.56 11.67
N GLU A 359 17.91 -23.68 12.16
CA GLU A 359 17.20 -24.61 13.06
C GLU A 359 15.91 -25.20 12.44
N ASP A 360 15.99 -25.59 11.18
CA ASP A 360 14.90 -26.22 10.43
C ASP A 360 14.38 -27.48 11.13
N ALA A 361 13.07 -27.50 11.34
CA ALA A 361 12.39 -28.61 11.97
C ALA A 361 11.04 -28.86 11.32
N CYS A 362 10.64 -30.12 11.28
CA CYS A 362 9.31 -30.49 10.85
C CYS A 362 8.27 -29.99 11.86
N GLN A 363 7.43 -29.05 11.44
CA GLN A 363 6.34 -28.51 12.24
C GLN A 363 5.03 -28.63 11.43
N LEU A 364 4.05 -29.34 11.97
CA LEU A 364 2.73 -29.54 11.37
C LEU A 364 2.76 -30.06 9.91
N GLY A 365 3.74 -30.89 9.56
CA GLY A 365 3.88 -31.40 8.19
C GLY A 365 4.39 -30.35 7.20
N ALA A 366 5.32 -29.49 7.64
CA ALA A 366 6.15 -28.67 6.77
C ALA A 366 7.53 -28.55 7.39
N CYS A 367 8.58 -28.46 6.56
CA CYS A 367 9.89 -28.06 7.07
C CYS A 367 9.91 -26.55 7.24
N LEU A 368 10.08 -26.07 8.47
CA LEU A 368 10.13 -24.65 8.78
C LEU A 368 11.39 -24.37 9.61
N GLY A 369 12.21 -23.43 9.16
CA GLY A 369 13.27 -22.88 9.98
C GLY A 369 12.91 -21.54 10.64
N LYS A 370 13.70 -21.18 11.66
CA LYS A 370 13.64 -19.87 12.30
C LYS A 370 14.32 -18.83 11.40
N PRO A 371 13.75 -17.63 11.23
CA PRO A 371 14.39 -16.59 10.42
C PRO A 371 15.78 -16.22 10.95
N LYS A 372 16.78 -16.23 10.07
CA LYS A 372 18.14 -15.81 10.37
C LYS A 372 18.16 -14.31 10.72
N SER A 373 18.62 -13.98 11.92
CA SER A 373 18.67 -12.59 12.39
C SER A 373 19.86 -11.84 11.79
N CYS A 374 19.59 -10.91 10.86
CA CYS A 374 20.61 -9.97 10.36
C CYS A 374 20.71 -8.73 11.25
N ALA A 375 21.89 -8.10 11.27
CA ALA A 375 22.23 -7.01 12.20
C ALA A 375 21.15 -5.90 12.26
N SER A 376 20.87 -5.41 13.46
CA SER A 376 20.01 -4.25 13.69
C SER A 376 20.60 -3.02 13.01
N GLY A 377 19.78 -2.30 12.23
CA GLY A 377 20.19 -1.06 11.55
C GLY A 377 20.65 0.01 12.54
N GLY A 378 21.49 0.94 12.06
CA GLY A 378 21.88 2.15 12.80
C GLY A 378 20.90 3.31 12.57
N SER A 379 21.16 4.48 13.16
CA SER A 379 20.27 5.65 13.05
C SER A 379 20.00 6.14 11.62
N CYS A 380 20.87 5.80 10.66
CA CYS A 380 20.74 6.14 9.23
C CYS A 380 20.86 4.95 8.29
N THR A 381 20.73 3.72 8.81
CA THR A 381 20.76 2.50 7.98
C THR A 381 19.63 1.58 8.38
N SER A 382 18.95 0.97 7.40
CA SER A 382 17.91 -0.01 7.69
C SER A 382 18.50 -1.26 8.37
N PRO A 383 17.70 -2.11 9.03
CA PRO A 383 18.14 -3.46 9.39
C PRO A 383 18.64 -4.21 8.16
N GLY A 384 19.68 -5.01 8.34
CA GLY A 384 20.20 -5.87 7.27
C GLY A 384 19.15 -6.90 6.84
N THR A 385 19.15 -7.25 5.56
CA THR A 385 18.25 -8.29 5.03
C THR A 385 19.07 -9.50 4.63
N CYS A 386 18.56 -10.70 4.93
CA CYS A 386 19.20 -11.91 4.45
C CYS A 386 18.90 -12.13 2.96
N SER A 387 19.95 -12.42 2.20
CA SER A 387 19.91 -12.71 0.77
C SER A 387 19.41 -14.14 0.53
N LEU A 388 18.21 -14.30 -0.05
CA LEU A 388 17.60 -15.62 -0.31
C LEU A 388 18.41 -16.49 -1.30
N THR A 389 19.40 -15.93 -2.00
CA THR A 389 20.27 -16.67 -2.92
C THR A 389 21.57 -17.13 -2.27
N THR A 390 22.12 -16.37 -1.34
CA THR A 390 23.45 -16.65 -0.75
C THR A 390 23.41 -17.02 0.72
N GLY A 391 22.29 -16.78 1.42
CA GLY A 391 22.19 -16.91 2.87
C GLY A 391 23.00 -15.89 3.65
N ALA A 392 23.65 -14.94 2.97
CA ALA A 392 24.44 -13.90 3.59
C ALA A 392 23.53 -12.75 4.04
N CYS A 393 23.82 -12.17 5.21
CA CYS A 393 23.20 -10.92 5.61
C CYS A 393 23.83 -9.79 4.80
N GLU A 394 23.02 -9.14 3.97
CA GLU A 394 23.40 -7.93 3.26
C GLU A 394 23.18 -6.72 4.18
N GLY A 395 24.12 -5.78 4.15
CA GLY A 395 24.08 -4.59 4.98
C GLY A 395 22.83 -3.74 4.71
N GLY A 396 22.33 -3.09 5.76
CA GLY A 396 21.26 -2.12 5.67
C GLY A 396 21.54 -1.04 4.63
N GLN A 397 20.52 -0.65 3.86
CA GLN A 397 20.66 0.46 2.93
C GLN A 397 20.65 1.79 3.69
N PRO A 398 21.36 2.82 3.19
CA PRO A 398 21.21 4.19 3.68
C PRO A 398 19.73 4.59 3.71
N LEU A 399 19.28 5.16 4.83
CA LEU A 399 17.99 5.86 4.84
C LEU A 399 18.06 7.09 3.92
N PRO A 400 16.93 7.55 3.37
CA PRO A 400 16.91 8.72 2.50
C PRO A 400 17.58 9.94 3.13
N ASP A 401 18.30 10.71 2.32
CA ASP A 401 18.91 11.95 2.77
C ASP A 401 17.82 12.90 3.30
N GLY A 402 18.05 13.51 4.47
CA GLY A 402 17.07 14.32 5.17
C GLY A 402 16.24 13.58 6.21
N THR A 403 16.37 12.26 6.36
CA THR A 403 15.70 11.50 7.43
C THR A 403 16.22 11.96 8.80
N ASP A 404 15.32 12.30 9.72
CA ASP A 404 15.69 12.69 11.09
C ASP A 404 16.53 11.60 11.75
N CYS A 405 17.65 12.00 12.35
CA CYS A 405 18.53 11.11 13.10
C CYS A 405 19.11 11.85 14.30
N ASN A 406 20.09 11.25 14.98
CA ASN A 406 20.87 11.93 16.02
C ASN A 406 22.32 11.47 15.92
N ASP A 407 23.25 12.41 15.73
CA ASP A 407 24.69 12.14 15.59
C ASP A 407 25.43 12.21 16.94
N ASN A 408 24.69 12.49 18.02
CA ASN A 408 25.13 12.74 19.39
C ASN A 408 26.05 13.96 19.55
N ASP A 409 26.09 14.88 18.58
CA ASP A 409 26.73 16.19 18.72
C ASP A 409 25.75 17.20 19.35
N LEU A 410 26.02 17.64 20.58
CA LEU A 410 25.15 18.61 21.26
C LEU A 410 25.30 20.05 20.74
N CYS A 411 26.22 20.28 19.80
CA CYS A 411 26.43 21.56 19.13
C CYS A 411 25.67 21.70 17.82
N THR A 412 25.03 20.65 17.32
CA THR A 412 24.11 20.72 16.19
C THR A 412 22.67 20.77 16.70
N ARG A 413 21.79 21.40 15.91
CA ARG A 413 20.38 21.60 16.30
C ARG A 413 19.41 20.82 15.43
N VAL A 414 19.89 20.30 14.31
CA VAL A 414 19.12 19.54 13.33
C VAL A 414 20.03 18.47 12.77
N ASP A 415 19.72 17.21 13.03
CA ASP A 415 20.52 16.10 12.53
C ASP A 415 19.71 15.31 11.50
N ALA A 416 20.33 15.10 10.34
CA ALA A 416 19.69 14.42 9.24
C ALA A 416 20.65 13.43 8.58
N CYS A 417 20.10 12.34 8.07
CA CYS A 417 20.87 11.37 7.32
C CYS A 417 21.40 12.02 6.04
N ALA A 418 22.66 11.73 5.71
CA ALA A 418 23.28 12.07 4.44
C ALA A 418 24.25 10.95 4.06
N GLY A 419 23.97 10.26 2.95
CA GLY A 419 24.78 9.13 2.48
C GLY A 419 24.87 7.97 3.48
N GLY A 420 23.84 7.77 4.29
CA GLY A 420 23.78 6.69 5.30
C GLY A 420 24.49 6.98 6.62
N VAL A 421 25.01 8.21 6.78
CA VAL A 421 25.62 8.71 8.02
C VAL A 421 24.70 9.79 8.59
N CYS A 422 24.52 9.82 9.91
CA CYS A 422 23.82 10.93 10.55
C CYS A 422 24.75 12.14 10.60
N ILE A 423 24.33 13.27 10.03
CA ILE A 423 25.11 14.50 10.00
C ILE A 423 24.29 15.61 10.64
N GLY A 424 24.83 16.19 11.72
CA GLY A 424 24.29 17.38 12.34
C GLY A 424 24.54 18.65 11.53
N SER A 425 23.56 19.55 11.59
CA SER A 425 23.53 20.84 10.90
C SER A 425 22.97 21.91 11.83
N ASN A 426 22.96 23.17 11.36
CA ASN A 426 22.53 24.33 12.14
C ASN A 426 23.31 24.48 13.46
N PRO A 427 24.61 24.85 13.39
CA PRO A 427 25.49 24.89 14.56
C PRO A 427 24.97 25.86 15.61
N LYS A 428 25.09 25.48 16.88
CA LYS A 428 24.71 26.30 18.03
C LYS A 428 25.56 27.59 18.05
N PRO A 429 24.94 28.78 17.94
CA PRO A 429 25.65 30.05 17.97
C PRO A 429 26.20 30.33 19.38
N CYS A 430 27.49 30.63 19.44
CA CYS A 430 28.21 31.04 20.65
C CYS A 430 28.79 32.45 20.47
N HIS A 431 27.92 33.46 20.58
CA HIS A 431 28.33 34.85 20.46
C HIS A 431 29.23 35.28 21.63
N ALA A 432 30.09 36.27 21.37
CA ALA A 432 31.02 36.80 22.37
C ALA A 432 30.31 37.15 23.70
N LEU A 433 30.92 36.76 24.82
CA LEU A 433 30.37 37.00 26.15
C LEU A 433 30.27 38.49 26.48
N ASP A 434 31.31 39.25 26.12
CA ASP A 434 31.43 40.69 26.32
C ASP A 434 32.49 41.29 25.36
N GLN A 435 32.80 42.58 25.51
CA GLN A 435 33.78 43.29 24.66
C GLN A 435 35.22 42.76 24.80
N CYS A 436 35.53 42.05 25.88
CA CYS A 436 36.82 41.43 26.16
C CYS A 436 36.86 39.93 25.92
N HIS A 437 35.82 39.37 25.30
CA HIS A 437 35.79 38.01 24.77
C HIS A 437 35.48 38.01 23.27
N LYS A 438 35.98 37.00 22.56
CA LYS A 438 35.68 36.77 21.14
C LYS A 438 34.48 35.83 21.02
N GLU A 439 33.88 35.78 19.84
CA GLU A 439 32.93 34.71 19.52
C GLU A 439 33.60 33.34 19.76
N GLY A 440 32.85 32.46 20.41
CA GLY A 440 33.34 31.20 20.95
C GLY A 440 33.01 29.99 20.07
N GLY A 441 33.65 28.87 20.37
CA GLY A 441 33.27 27.55 19.85
C GLY A 441 32.32 26.83 20.81
N CYS A 442 31.60 25.83 20.33
CA CYS A 442 30.78 24.94 21.16
C CYS A 442 31.52 23.61 21.38
N ASP A 443 31.50 23.07 22.60
CA ASP A 443 32.00 21.73 22.91
C ASP A 443 30.97 20.67 22.53
N TRP A 444 31.29 19.83 21.54
CA TRP A 444 30.36 18.85 20.96
C TRP A 444 29.83 17.81 21.96
N ARG A 445 30.52 17.55 23.08
CA ARG A 445 30.08 16.58 24.09
C ARG A 445 29.21 17.17 25.19
N THR A 446 29.45 18.43 25.57
CA THR A 446 28.70 19.08 26.66
C THR A 446 27.66 20.06 26.14
N GLY A 447 27.79 20.50 24.88
CA GLY A 447 27.00 21.57 24.28
C GLY A 447 27.32 22.95 24.85
N GLU A 448 28.38 23.12 25.65
CA GLU A 448 28.73 24.39 26.28
C GLU A 448 29.55 25.30 25.36
N CYS A 449 29.32 26.61 25.43
CA CYS A 449 30.09 27.59 24.66
C CYS A 449 31.40 27.94 25.40
N ILE A 450 32.51 27.93 24.66
CA ILE A 450 33.85 28.28 25.14
C ILE A 450 34.25 29.61 24.48
N PHE A 451 34.45 30.66 25.28
CA PHE A 451 34.74 32.02 24.79
C PHE A 451 36.22 32.37 24.98
N PRO A 452 37.01 32.51 23.90
CA PRO A 452 38.39 32.98 24.00
C PRO A 452 38.45 34.43 24.47
N VAL A 453 39.42 34.74 25.33
CA VAL A 453 39.70 36.13 25.74
C VAL A 453 40.19 36.96 24.54
N GLN A 454 39.80 38.23 24.49
CA GLN A 454 40.33 39.21 23.54
C GLN A 454 41.81 39.48 23.81
N THR A 455 42.50 40.00 22.80
CA THR A 455 43.91 40.36 22.95
C THR A 455 44.07 41.43 24.02
N ASN A 456 45.04 41.25 24.92
CA ASN A 456 45.31 42.26 25.94
C ASN A 456 45.67 43.61 25.28
N GLY A 457 45.10 44.69 25.80
CA GLY A 457 45.21 46.03 25.22
C GLY A 457 44.10 46.41 24.23
N SER A 458 43.22 45.48 23.83
CA SER A 458 42.02 45.82 23.04
C SER A 458 41.16 46.83 23.79
N ALA A 459 40.70 47.87 23.09
CA ALA A 459 39.84 48.88 23.68
C ALA A 459 38.51 48.26 24.14
N CYS A 460 38.07 48.62 25.33
CA CYS A 460 36.80 48.22 25.89
C CYS A 460 36.24 49.35 26.74
N ASP A 461 34.93 49.37 26.91
CA ASP A 461 34.26 50.29 27.83
C ASP A 461 34.08 49.62 29.20
N THR A 462 34.64 50.25 30.24
CA THR A 462 34.49 49.76 31.63
C THR A 462 33.08 50.00 32.16
N GLY A 463 32.31 50.91 31.53
CA GLY A 463 30.99 51.34 32.00
C GLY A 463 31.03 52.21 33.26
N ASP A 464 32.22 52.51 33.82
CA ASP A 464 32.40 53.32 35.03
C ASP A 464 33.07 54.67 34.69
N PRO A 465 32.40 55.82 34.92
CA PRO A 465 32.94 57.14 34.62
C PRO A 465 34.18 57.52 35.47
N GLY A 466 34.49 56.77 36.53
CA GLY A 466 35.72 56.94 37.32
C GLY A 466 36.99 56.45 36.62
N TYR A 467 36.85 55.72 35.51
CA TYR A 467 37.95 55.12 34.75
C TYR A 467 37.88 55.52 33.27
N VAL A 468 39.04 55.83 32.69
CA VAL A 468 39.18 56.16 31.26
C VAL A 468 40.16 55.20 30.57
N ASP A 469 40.11 55.16 29.24
CA ASP A 469 41.00 54.34 28.39
C ASP A 469 40.95 52.84 28.74
N GLY A 470 39.73 52.28 28.81
CA GLY A 470 39.53 50.87 29.12
C GLY A 470 40.24 49.93 28.14
N GLN A 471 41.01 48.98 28.68
CA GLN A 471 41.72 47.97 27.92
C GLN A 471 41.46 46.58 28.49
N CYS A 472 41.20 45.62 27.60
CA CYS A 472 41.05 44.23 27.98
C CYS A 472 42.36 43.71 28.56
N THR A 473 42.31 43.10 29.73
CA THR A 473 43.42 42.39 30.36
C THR A 473 42.90 41.06 30.89
N ASN A 474 43.34 39.97 30.27
CA ASN A 474 42.97 38.59 30.60
C ASN A 474 41.44 38.35 30.67
N GLY A 475 40.69 38.96 29.75
CA GLY A 475 39.23 38.82 29.66
C GLY A 475 38.42 39.85 30.46
N GLU A 476 39.07 40.69 31.26
CA GLU A 476 38.40 41.76 32.01
C GLU A 476 38.71 43.13 31.38
N CYS A 477 37.72 44.02 31.37
CA CYS A 477 37.94 45.39 30.93
C CYS A 477 38.48 46.24 32.09
N VAL A 478 39.73 46.68 32.00
CA VAL A 478 40.40 47.46 33.06
C VAL A 478 40.71 48.86 32.54
N GLY A 479 40.26 49.90 33.26
CA GLY A 479 40.53 51.30 32.91
C GLY A 479 41.50 51.98 33.88
N THR A 480 41.95 53.18 33.51
CA THR A 480 42.85 54.02 34.32
C THR A 480 42.03 55.00 35.19
N PRO A 481 42.23 55.06 36.52
CA PRO A 481 41.49 55.97 37.39
C PRO A 481 41.76 57.44 37.07
N VAL A 482 40.71 58.27 37.08
CA VAL A 482 40.83 59.72 36.89
C VAL A 482 41.24 60.39 38.22
N GLY A 483 42.44 61.01 38.30
CA GLY A 483 42.77 61.96 39.38
C GLY A 483 44.03 61.75 40.25
N ALA A 484 45.11 61.11 39.80
CA ALA A 484 46.39 61.12 40.53
C ALA A 484 47.15 62.47 40.38
N GLU A 485 47.58 63.06 41.50
CA GLU A 485 47.95 64.48 41.73
C GLU A 485 49.22 65.02 41.03
N CYS A 486 49.29 66.36 40.89
CA CYS A 486 50.37 67.14 40.27
C CYS A 486 51.40 67.65 41.31
N GLU A 487 52.69 67.35 41.16
CA GLU A 487 53.78 68.00 41.90
C GLU A 487 54.83 68.62 40.94
N GLY A 488 55.14 69.92 41.12
CA GLY A 488 56.42 70.50 40.66
C GLY A 488 56.44 71.91 40.03
N LYS A 489 56.05 72.95 40.79
CA LYS A 489 56.68 74.31 40.93
C LYS A 489 55.62 75.38 41.26
N ASP A 490 55.60 75.78 42.53
CA ASP A 490 54.70 76.79 43.10
C ASP A 490 54.92 78.23 42.58
N ASP A 491 53.82 78.96 42.37
CA ASP A 491 53.70 80.37 42.79
C ASP A 491 52.65 80.58 43.91
N GLY A 492 52.06 79.51 44.44
CA GLY A 492 51.29 79.55 45.68
C GLY A 492 49.86 80.11 45.56
N THR A 493 49.20 80.01 44.41
CA THR A 493 47.75 80.30 44.29
C THR A 493 46.97 79.15 43.66
N ALA A 494 45.94 78.65 44.34
CA ALA A 494 45.03 77.63 43.80
C ALA A 494 44.14 78.20 42.67
N CYS A 495 43.95 77.46 41.57
CA CYS A 495 42.94 77.81 40.56
C CYS A 495 41.53 77.59 41.17
N SER A 496 40.92 78.66 41.66
CA SER A 496 39.64 78.62 42.40
C SER A 496 38.40 78.37 41.53
N SER A 497 38.52 78.09 40.22
CA SER A 497 37.39 77.64 39.39
C SER A 497 37.77 77.09 38.00
N GLY A 498 38.89 76.37 37.82
CA GLY A 498 39.25 75.83 36.50
C GLY A 498 40.29 74.69 36.54
N ILE A 499 40.15 73.73 35.60
CA ILE A 499 40.99 72.54 35.47
C ILE A 499 42.31 72.88 34.77
N CYS A 500 43.43 72.37 35.29
CA CYS A 500 44.78 72.60 34.78
C CYS A 500 45.11 71.62 33.64
N ARG A 501 45.54 72.12 32.48
CA ARG A 501 46.15 71.31 31.40
C ARG A 501 47.47 71.95 30.99
N GLY A 502 48.58 71.26 31.22
CA GLY A 502 49.92 71.70 30.77
C GLY A 502 50.47 72.98 31.42
N GLY A 503 49.98 73.37 32.60
CA GLY A 503 50.51 74.51 33.37
C GLY A 503 49.81 75.86 33.16
N VAL A 504 48.65 75.92 32.48
CA VAL A 504 47.79 77.12 32.39
C VAL A 504 46.30 76.73 32.54
N CYS A 505 45.51 77.55 33.25
CA CYS A 505 44.07 77.33 33.46
C CYS A 505 43.24 77.92 32.29
N GLY A 506 42.39 77.11 31.63
CA GLY A 506 41.57 77.51 30.46
C GLY A 506 40.14 76.95 30.47
N ALA A 507 39.20 77.71 29.91
CA ALA A 507 37.73 77.55 30.00
C ALA A 507 37.10 76.69 28.86
N PRO A 508 35.82 76.25 28.96
CA PRO A 508 35.25 75.19 28.12
C PRO A 508 34.50 75.72 26.88
N ASP A 509 34.40 74.90 25.82
CA ASP A 509 33.42 75.12 24.74
C ASP A 509 32.83 73.77 24.24
N PRO A 510 31.52 73.71 23.89
CA PRO A 510 30.77 72.50 23.54
C PRO A 510 30.46 72.39 22.04
N GLY A 511 30.18 71.19 21.52
CA GLY A 511 29.49 71.09 20.22
C GLY A 511 29.48 69.75 19.49
N CYS A 512 28.30 69.47 18.91
CA CYS A 512 27.93 68.56 17.80
C CYS A 512 27.58 67.10 18.18
N GLY A 513 26.50 66.46 17.71
CA GLY A 513 25.54 66.77 16.62
C GLY A 513 25.40 65.52 15.71
N GLY A 514 24.19 65.02 15.46
CA GLY A 514 23.90 63.65 14.95
C GLY A 514 23.72 63.46 13.42
N CYS A 515 23.29 62.24 13.01
CA CYS A 515 22.54 61.76 11.80
C CYS A 515 22.69 60.22 11.67
N ALA A 516 21.90 59.44 10.92
CA ALA A 516 20.51 58.91 11.04
C ALA A 516 20.35 57.71 10.06
N ALA A 517 19.43 56.75 10.30
CA ALA A 517 18.49 56.08 9.34
C ALA A 517 18.16 54.57 9.56
N ALA A 518 16.84 54.29 9.70
CA ALA A 518 15.96 53.18 9.18
C ALA A 518 16.38 51.68 9.27
N SER A 519 15.54 50.64 9.47
CA SER A 519 14.07 50.39 9.36
C SER A 519 13.68 49.01 9.97
N HIS A 520 12.41 48.88 10.39
CA HIS A 520 11.62 47.72 10.92
C HIS A 520 11.46 46.50 9.95
N PRO A 521 10.92 45.28 10.32
CA PRO A 521 9.80 45.01 11.25
C PRO A 521 9.80 43.74 12.14
N LEU A 522 8.66 43.58 12.83
CA LEU A 522 8.26 42.81 14.03
C LEU A 522 8.03 41.27 13.86
N PRO A 523 7.92 40.51 14.99
CA PRO A 523 7.60 39.07 15.02
C PRO A 523 6.21 38.70 15.60
N THR A 524 5.82 37.43 15.36
CA THR A 524 5.08 36.45 16.22
C THR A 524 3.67 36.79 16.78
N SER A 525 2.73 35.89 17.10
CA SER A 525 2.52 34.43 17.13
C SER A 525 1.04 34.19 17.53
N LEU A 526 0.45 33.01 17.28
CA LEU A 526 -0.25 32.24 18.35
C LEU A 526 -0.61 30.80 17.93
N LEU A 527 -0.25 29.87 18.82
CA LEU A 527 -0.58 28.44 18.87
C LEU A 527 -2.05 28.17 19.22
N LEU A 528 -2.58 27.01 18.79
CA LEU A 528 -3.20 26.06 19.72
C LEU A 528 -3.22 24.62 19.17
N ALA A 529 -2.85 23.67 20.03
CA ALA A 529 -2.76 22.24 19.79
C ALA A 529 -4.01 21.49 20.26
N LEU A 530 -4.30 20.33 19.66
CA LEU A 530 -5.03 19.22 20.30
C LEU A 530 -4.59 17.88 19.67
N LEU A 531 -4.06 17.01 20.53
CA LEU A 531 -3.64 15.63 20.29
C LEU A 531 -4.81 14.66 20.46
N LEU A 532 -4.84 13.59 19.66
CA LEU A 532 -5.21 12.21 20.04
C LEU A 532 -4.79 11.24 18.91
N ALA A 533 -4.09 10.17 19.27
CA ALA A 533 -3.55 9.11 18.39
C ALA A 533 -4.30 7.77 18.63
N PRO A 534 -3.83 6.61 18.11
CA PRO A 534 -3.87 6.07 16.74
C PRO A 534 -4.64 4.73 16.67
N ILE A 535 -4.62 3.98 15.54
CA ILE A 535 -4.47 2.49 15.43
C ILE A 535 -5.02 1.89 14.09
N LEU A 536 -4.25 0.93 13.52
CA LEU A 536 -4.44 -0.03 12.40
C LEU A 536 -4.15 0.49 10.97
N SER A 537 -3.02 0.21 10.29
CA SER A 537 -2.29 -1.03 9.91
C SER A 537 -2.65 -1.54 8.50
N ARG A 538 -1.72 -1.45 7.54
CA ARG A 538 -1.11 -2.58 6.80
C ARG A 538 -0.48 -2.11 5.48
N THR A 539 0.79 -2.45 5.36
CA THR A 539 1.65 -2.33 4.18
C THR A 539 1.16 -3.26 3.06
N HIS A 540 0.83 -2.72 1.89
CA HIS A 540 0.86 -3.47 0.63
C HIS A 540 2.17 -3.17 -0.10
N ARG A 541 3.08 -4.15 -0.11
CA ARG A 541 4.10 -4.25 -1.16
C ARG A 541 3.39 -4.72 -2.43
N ARG A 542 3.33 -3.90 -3.48
CA ARG A 542 3.20 -4.41 -4.86
C ARG A 542 4.43 -4.07 -5.67
N ARG A 543 4.75 -5.05 -6.51
CA ARG A 543 5.97 -5.23 -7.30
C ARG A 543 6.13 -4.10 -8.31
N GLY A 544 7.33 -3.52 -8.34
CA GLY A 544 7.73 -2.56 -9.37
C GLY A 544 7.67 -3.18 -10.76
N ARG A 545 7.07 -2.45 -11.70
CA ARG A 545 7.30 -2.65 -13.13
C ARG A 545 8.12 -1.46 -13.60
N ALA A 546 9.36 -1.76 -13.97
CA ALA A 546 10.36 -0.79 -14.37
C ALA A 546 9.93 0.02 -15.60
N ASP A 547 10.12 1.34 -15.50
CA ASP A 547 10.16 2.28 -16.62
C ASP A 547 11.16 1.80 -17.68
N ARG A 548 10.66 1.55 -18.89
CA ARG A 548 11.48 1.60 -20.10
C ARG A 548 11.17 2.88 -20.85
N ARG A 549 12.00 3.90 -20.61
CA ARG A 549 12.19 5.01 -21.54
C ARG A 549 12.64 4.46 -22.89
N ALA A 550 11.77 4.52 -23.89
CA ALA A 550 12.15 4.32 -25.28
C ALA A 550 12.79 5.62 -25.81
N SER A 551 14.11 5.63 -25.91
CA SER A 551 14.84 6.62 -26.67
C SER A 551 14.56 6.44 -28.16
N THR A 552 14.20 7.56 -28.77
CA THR A 552 14.03 7.83 -30.18
C THR A 552 15.31 7.52 -30.97
N SER A 553 15.23 6.78 -32.08
CA SER A 553 15.99 7.07 -33.31
C SER A 553 15.53 6.27 -34.52
N LEU A 554 15.22 7.04 -35.56
CA LEU A 554 15.12 6.75 -37.00
C LEU A 554 15.77 5.44 -37.49
N ILE A 555 15.07 4.67 -38.33
CA ILE A 555 14.96 4.76 -39.80
C ILE A 555 13.74 3.94 -40.24
#